data_AF-G5JW26-F1
#
_entry.id   AF-G5JW26-F1
#
_cell.length_a   1.000
_cell.length_b   1.000
_cell.length_c   1.000
_cell.angle_alpha   90.00
_cell.angle_beta   90.00
_cell.angle_gamma   90.00
#
_symmetry.space_group_name_H-M   'P 1'
#
loop_
_entity.id
_entity.type
_entity.pdbx_description
1 polymer ?
#
loop_
_entity_poly.entity_id
_entity_poly.type
_entity_poly.pdbx_seq_one_letter_code
_entity_poly.pdbx_strand_id
1 'polypeptide(L)'
;MDIENKDTKFRVFDKYSTGTAWGEGAGAVVLKPLDKALQDHDQIYAVIKGGAINNDGASNGITAPDQQAQTNLILKLGKGQILILVMLVILRHMAQVQC
;
A
#
# COMPACT_ATOMS: atom_id res chain seq x y z
N MET A 1 13.93 1.62 -20.99
CA MET A 1 13.31 0.52 -20.20
C MET A 1 11.90 0.98 -19.99
N ASP A 2 11.01 0.56 -20.86
CA ASP A 2 9.70 1.17 -20.98
C ASP A 2 8.73 0.32 -20.17
N ILE A 3 8.51 0.75 -18.92
CA ILE A 3 7.58 0.10 -17.98
C ILE A 3 6.12 0.46 -18.28
N GLU A 4 5.91 1.47 -19.12
CA GLU A 4 4.61 2.02 -19.46
C GLU A 4 3.91 1.16 -20.51
N ASN A 5 2.62 0.95 -20.29
CA ASN A 5 1.75 0.28 -21.22
C ASN A 5 1.51 1.16 -22.46
N LYS A 6 1.45 0.53 -23.64
CA LYS A 6 1.19 1.22 -24.91
C LYS A 6 -0.22 1.82 -24.99
N ASP A 7 -1.15 1.25 -24.23
CA ASP A 7 -2.45 1.88 -23.98
C ASP A 7 -2.53 2.45 -22.57
N THR A 8 -3.29 3.52 -22.39
CA THR A 8 -3.40 4.25 -21.10
C THR A 8 -4.23 3.48 -20.04
N LYS A 9 -4.38 2.16 -20.19
CA LYS A 9 -5.23 1.32 -19.35
C LYS A 9 -4.38 0.45 -18.43
N PHE A 10 -4.85 0.27 -17.21
CA PHE A 10 -4.36 -0.77 -16.31
C PHE A 10 -5.05 -2.09 -16.61
N ARG A 11 -4.28 -3.14 -16.89
CA ARG A 11 -4.78 -4.47 -17.26
C ARG A 11 -4.34 -5.52 -16.23
N VAL A 12 -4.66 -5.28 -14.96
CA VAL A 12 -4.22 -6.13 -13.84
C VAL A 12 -4.76 -7.56 -14.02
N PHE A 13 -3.86 -8.55 -13.97
CA PHE A 13 -4.14 -9.99 -14.19
C PHE A 13 -4.66 -10.38 -15.59
N ASP A 14 -4.63 -9.47 -16.56
CA ASP A 14 -5.00 -9.79 -17.95
C ASP A 14 -3.83 -10.45 -18.69
N LYS A 15 -4.14 -11.42 -19.55
CA LYS A 15 -3.15 -12.15 -20.35
C LYS A 15 -2.39 -11.27 -21.35
N TYR A 16 -2.93 -10.10 -21.70
CA TYR A 16 -2.32 -9.10 -22.56
C TYR A 16 -1.80 -7.90 -21.77
N SER A 17 -1.52 -8.04 -20.47
CA SER A 17 -0.87 -7.00 -19.68
C SER A 17 0.56 -6.77 -20.19
N THR A 18 0.86 -5.52 -20.56
CA THR A 18 2.16 -5.13 -21.15
C THR A 18 2.90 -4.02 -20.39
N GLY A 19 2.36 -3.54 -19.28
CA GLY A 19 3.00 -2.48 -18.49
C GLY A 19 2.03 -1.78 -17.53
N THR A 20 2.48 -0.67 -16.96
CA THR A 20 1.69 0.18 -16.06
C THR A 20 1.17 1.43 -16.78
N ALA A 21 0.17 2.12 -16.23
CA ALA A 21 -0.22 3.45 -16.67
C ALA A 21 0.06 4.47 -15.55
N TRP A 22 0.09 5.76 -15.89
CA TRP A 22 0.31 6.81 -14.91
C TRP A 22 -1.02 7.38 -14.41
N GLY A 23 -1.09 7.68 -13.11
CA GLY A 23 -2.25 8.29 -12.48
C GLY A 23 -1.83 9.24 -11.36
N GLU A 24 -2.71 10.18 -11.03
CA GLU A 24 -2.49 11.18 -9.97
C GLU A 24 -3.58 11.08 -8.91
N GLY A 25 -3.22 11.34 -7.65
CA GLY A 25 -4.15 11.31 -6.52
C GLY A 25 -3.48 11.65 -5.20
N ALA A 26 -4.29 11.88 -4.18
CA ALA A 26 -3.83 12.23 -2.84
C ALA A 26 -4.89 11.98 -1.77
N GLY A 27 -4.47 11.53 -0.59
CA GLY A 27 -5.37 11.34 0.56
C GLY A 27 -4.63 11.29 1.89
N ALA A 28 -5.12 12.01 2.91
CA ALA A 28 -4.52 12.06 4.25
C ALA A 28 -5.45 11.46 5.29
N VAL A 29 -4.85 10.84 6.30
CA VAL A 29 -5.52 10.13 7.39
C VAL A 29 -4.94 10.57 8.72
N VAL A 30 -5.79 10.70 9.73
CA VAL A 30 -5.41 10.96 11.13
C VAL A 30 -5.45 9.62 11.86
N LEU A 31 -4.40 9.32 12.62
CA LEU A 31 -4.33 8.10 13.39
C LEU A 31 -4.49 8.38 14.88
N LYS A 32 -5.27 7.54 15.56
CA LYS A 32 -5.45 7.59 17.01
C LYS A 32 -5.45 6.18 17.62
N PRO A 33 -4.89 5.99 18.82
CA PRO A 33 -5.09 4.75 19.58
C PRO A 33 -6.58 4.47 19.81
N LEU A 34 -7.00 3.21 19.66
CA LEU A 34 -8.42 2.81 19.69
C LEU A 34 -9.09 3.12 21.03
N ASP A 35 -8.39 2.90 22.13
CA ASP A 35 -8.88 3.20 23.48
C ASP A 35 -9.25 4.69 23.63
N LYS A 36 -8.37 5.60 23.18
CA LYS A 36 -8.63 7.03 23.20
C LYS A 36 -9.73 7.45 22.24
N ALA A 37 -9.78 6.88 21.04
CA ALA A 37 -10.83 7.20 20.08
C ALA A 37 -12.22 6.80 20.59
N LEU A 38 -12.32 5.68 21.30
CA LEU A 38 -13.56 5.26 21.96
C LEU A 38 -13.94 6.16 23.13
N GLN A 39 -12.97 6.55 23.97
CA GLN A 39 -13.20 7.46 25.09
C GLN A 39 -13.67 8.84 24.64
N ASP A 40 -13.10 9.34 23.55
CA ASP A 40 -13.44 10.66 23.01
C ASP A 40 -14.67 10.62 22.08
N HIS A 41 -15.30 9.45 21.93
CA HIS A 41 -16.45 9.23 21.05
C HIS A 41 -16.22 9.66 19.59
N ASP A 42 -15.01 9.45 19.09
CA ASP A 42 -14.64 9.78 17.71
C ASP A 42 -15.40 8.90 16.70
N GLN A 43 -15.62 9.45 15.50
CA GLN A 43 -16.12 8.65 14.38
C GLN A 43 -14.99 7.77 13.81
N ILE A 44 -15.10 6.47 14.07
CA ILE A 44 -14.11 5.46 13.66
C ILE A 44 -14.51 4.86 12.31
N TYR A 45 -13.68 5.04 11.28
CA TYR A 45 -13.93 4.47 9.95
C TYR A 45 -13.34 3.06 9.79
N ALA A 46 -12.13 2.84 10.32
CA ALA A 46 -11.43 1.56 10.23
C ALA A 46 -10.37 1.41 11.32
N VAL A 47 -9.97 0.16 11.58
CA VAL A 47 -8.94 -0.20 12.56
C VAL A 47 -7.80 -0.95 11.85
N ILE A 48 -6.60 -0.37 11.84
CA ILE A 48 -5.34 -0.98 11.45
C ILE A 48 -4.91 -1.95 12.56
N LYS A 49 -4.81 -3.25 12.24
CA LYS A 49 -4.44 -4.31 13.20
C LYS A 49 -2.94 -4.62 13.24
N GLY A 50 -2.20 -4.09 12.26
CA GLY A 50 -0.75 -4.13 12.22
C GLY A 50 -0.17 -3.81 10.86
N GLY A 51 1.16 -3.69 10.86
CA GLY A 51 1.96 -3.37 9.68
C GLY A 51 3.32 -4.06 9.77
N ALA A 52 3.87 -4.42 8.62
CA ALA A 52 5.18 -5.01 8.48
C ALA A 52 5.88 -4.44 7.25
N ILE A 53 7.20 -4.40 7.30
CA ILE A 53 8.07 -4.00 6.19
C ILE A 53 9.22 -5.00 6.02
N ASN A 54 9.66 -5.18 4.77
CA ASN A 54 10.88 -5.92 4.39
C ASN A 54 11.45 -5.40 3.06
N ASN A 55 12.40 -6.14 2.47
CA ASN A 55 13.07 -5.81 1.23
C ASN A 55 13.34 -7.11 0.43
N ASP A 56 13.34 -7.00 -0.90
CA ASP A 56 13.52 -8.13 -1.83
C ASP A 56 14.97 -8.68 -1.84
N GLY A 57 15.95 -7.92 -1.33
CA GLY A 57 17.33 -8.36 -1.15
C GLY A 57 18.06 -8.59 -2.48
N ALA A 58 18.92 -9.62 -2.51
CA ALA A 58 19.65 -10.02 -3.71
C ALA A 58 18.73 -10.84 -4.65
N SER A 59 17.79 -10.16 -5.31
CA SER A 59 16.85 -10.75 -6.27
C SER A 59 17.38 -10.69 -7.72
N ASN A 60 16.56 -11.11 -8.69
CA ASN A 60 16.87 -11.15 -10.13
C ASN A 60 17.14 -9.76 -10.77
N GLY A 61 17.10 -8.69 -9.99
CA GLY A 61 17.46 -7.33 -10.42
C GLY A 61 16.92 -6.31 -9.42
N ILE A 62 17.55 -5.13 -9.35
CA ILE A 62 17.17 -4.07 -8.40
C ILE A 62 15.72 -3.59 -8.55
N THR A 63 15.12 -3.77 -9.74
CA THR A 63 13.72 -3.43 -10.02
C THR A 63 12.81 -4.66 -10.17
N ALA A 64 13.35 -5.88 -10.03
CA ALA A 64 12.59 -7.11 -10.20
C ALA A 64 11.97 -7.54 -8.85
N PRO A 65 10.65 -7.81 -8.81
CA PRO A 65 9.98 -8.24 -7.58
C PRO A 65 10.42 -9.65 -7.17
N ASP A 66 10.48 -9.91 -5.85
CA ASP A 66 10.75 -11.25 -5.30
C ASP A 66 9.54 -11.87 -4.59
N GLN A 67 9.11 -13.05 -5.05
CA GLN A 67 7.92 -13.73 -4.52
C GLN A 67 8.11 -14.23 -3.08
N GLN A 68 9.32 -14.67 -2.72
CA GLN A 68 9.58 -15.23 -1.40
C GLN A 68 9.61 -14.12 -0.35
N ALA A 69 10.20 -12.97 -0.68
CA ALA A 69 10.15 -11.76 0.12
C ALA A 69 8.70 -11.31 0.36
N GLN A 70 7.86 -11.26 -0.66
CA GLN A 70 6.43 -10.91 -0.49
C GLN A 70 5.69 -11.91 0.40
N THR A 71 5.92 -13.22 0.22
CA THR A 71 5.32 -14.26 1.06
C THR A 71 5.74 -14.09 2.52
N ASN A 72 7.03 -13.88 2.77
CA ASN A 72 7.59 -13.66 4.11
C ASN A 72 7.02 -12.38 4.76
N LEU A 73 6.81 -11.31 3.99
CA LEU A 73 6.19 -10.08 4.48
C LEU A 73 4.78 -10.34 5.01
N ILE A 74 3.97 -11.06 4.23
CA ILE A 74 2.59 -11.41 4.60
C ILE A 74 2.57 -12.28 5.85
N LEU A 75 3.47 -13.26 5.97
CA LEU A 75 3.57 -14.09 7.17
C LEU A 75 4.04 -13.28 8.40
N LYS A 76 4.91 -12.28 8.20
CA LYS A 76 5.41 -11.39 9.27
C LYS A 76 4.34 -10.44 9.82
N LEU A 77 3.29 -10.12 9.06
CA LEU A 77 2.13 -9.35 9.56
C LEU A 77 1.38 -10.05 10.71
N GLY A 78 1.71 -11.32 11.00
CA GLY A 78 1.29 -12.02 12.21
C GLY A 78 1.69 -11.29 13.49
N LYS A 79 0.73 -10.54 14.05
CA LYS A 79 0.69 -9.90 15.38
C LYS A 79 1.42 -8.55 15.51
N GLY A 80 0.69 -7.44 15.45
CA GLY A 80 1.21 -6.17 15.98
C GLY A 80 0.29 -4.94 15.89
N GLN A 81 -0.21 -4.49 17.04
CA GLN A 81 -0.73 -3.15 17.40
C GLN A 81 -1.90 -2.53 16.59
N ILE A 82 -2.84 -1.96 17.36
CA ILE A 82 -4.13 -1.46 16.91
C ILE A 82 -4.10 0.07 16.77
N LEU A 83 -4.23 0.60 15.56
CA LEU A 83 -4.30 2.04 15.25
C LEU A 83 -5.54 2.33 14.41
N ILE A 84 -6.22 3.47 14.58
CA ILE A 84 -7.46 3.81 13.84
C ILE A 84 -7.24 4.85 12.77
N LEU A 85 -7.96 4.76 11.65
CA LEU A 85 -8.09 5.80 10.63
C LEU A 85 -9.23 6.78 10.91
N VAL A 86 -8.94 8.07 11.02
CA VAL A 86 -9.87 9.21 11.06
C VAL A 86 -9.46 10.18 9.94
N MET A 87 -10.14 10.30 8.80
CA MET A 87 -9.65 11.17 7.71
C MET A 87 -10.04 12.65 7.87
N LEU A 88 -9.07 13.55 7.75
CA LEU A 88 -9.23 14.83 7.05
C LEU A 88 -8.38 14.75 5.77
N VAL A 89 -9.01 14.64 4.61
CA VAL A 89 -8.33 14.46 3.32
C VAL A 89 -7.83 15.80 2.77
N ILE A 90 -6.53 16.06 2.89
CA ILE A 90 -5.79 16.90 1.94
C ILE A 90 -4.40 16.28 1.76
N LEU A 91 -4.06 15.84 0.55
CA LEU A 91 -2.67 15.59 0.20
C LEU A 91 -2.38 16.16 -1.21
N ARG A 92 -1.12 16.46 -1.46
CA ARG A 92 -0.55 16.74 -2.79
C ARG A 92 0.63 15.78 -2.95
N HIS A 93 0.65 15.12 -4.11
CA HIS A 93 1.81 14.60 -4.86
C HIS A 93 2.50 13.27 -4.45
N MET A 94 2.58 12.40 -5.47
CA MET A 94 3.54 11.30 -5.79
C MET A 94 3.54 10.02 -4.95
N ALA A 95 3.04 8.92 -5.53
CA ALA A 95 3.51 7.56 -5.25
C ALA A 95 3.25 6.63 -6.45
N GLN A 96 4.32 6.00 -6.96
CA GLN A 96 4.30 4.94 -7.94
C GLN A 96 3.67 3.67 -7.35
N VAL A 97 2.72 3.07 -8.08
CA VAL A 97 2.22 1.72 -7.77
C VAL A 97 2.84 0.78 -8.80
N GLN A 98 3.81 -0.03 -8.36
CA GLN A 98 4.31 -1.16 -9.13
C GLN A 98 3.36 -2.34 -8.92
N CYS A 99 2.87 -2.90 -10.03
CA CYS A 99 2.33 -4.26 -10.08
C CYS A 99 3.49 -5.27 -10.06
#